data_AF-A0A7V6YX59-F1
#
_entry.id   AF-A0A7V6YX59-F1
#
_cell.length_a   1.000
_cell.length_b   1.000
_cell.length_c   1.000
_cell.angle_alpha   90.00
_cell.angle_beta   90.00
_cell.angle_gamma   90.00
#
_symmetry.space_group_name_H-M   'P 1'
#
loop_
_entity.id
_entity.type
_entity.pdbx_description
1 polymer ?
#
loop_
_entity_poly.entity_id
_entity_poly.type
_entity_poly.pdbx_seq_one_letter_code
_entity_poly.pdbx_strand_id
1 'polypeptide(L)' 'MWVLTQYAQDSIKMFEFENKEEARKEYEKMGGNKVLSEVIYFTDFAEADLMKEQQLSFS' A
#
# COMPACT_ATOMS: atom_id res chain seq x y z
N MET A 1 -3.11 1.70 -1.78
CA MET A 1 -1.85 2.49 -1.70
C MET A 1 -0.96 1.92 -0.60
N TRP A 2 0.35 2.05 -0.68
CA TRP A 2 1.28 1.57 0.34
C TRP A 2 2.10 2.71 0.92
N VAL A 3 2.27 2.72 2.24
CA VAL A 3 3.04 3.74 2.96
C VAL A 3 4.17 3.08 3.76
N LEU A 4 5.40 3.48 3.47
CA LEU A 4 6.57 3.12 4.25
C LEU A 4 6.92 4.26 5.20
N THR A 5 6.84 3.99 6.50
CA THR A 5 7.21 4.96 7.54
C THR A 5 8.53 4.55 8.17
N GLN A 6 9.51 5.45 8.17
CA GLN A 6 10.80 5.28 8.85
C GLN A 6 10.86 6.19 10.08
N TYR A 7 11.15 5.59 11.23
CA TYR A 7 11.40 6.28 12.49
C TYR A 7 12.90 6.45 12.66
N ALA A 8 13.37 7.69 12.55
CA ALA A 8 14.70 8.10 12.98
C ALA A 8 14.60 8.74 14.37
N GLN A 9 15.73 8.90 15.05
CA GLN A 9 15.79 9.44 16.42
C GLN A 9 14.99 10.74 16.59
N ASP A 10 15.13 11.66 15.64
CA ASP A 10 14.52 13.00 15.74
C ASP A 10 13.55 13.31 14.59
N SER A 11 13.19 12.32 13.76
CA SER A 11 12.28 12.55 12.64
C SER A 11 11.51 11.31 12.20
N ILE A 12 10.35 11.56 11.60
CA ILE A 12 9.55 10.56 10.91
C ILE A 12 9.58 10.91 9.42
N LYS A 13 9.88 9.92 8.58
CA LYS A 13 9.80 10.04 7.12
C LYS A 13 8.76 9.07 6.60
N MET A 14 7.93 9.52 5.68
CA MET A 14 6.89 8.73 5.04
C MET A 14 7.10 8.73 3.53
N PHE A 15 6.95 7.56 2.91
CA PHE A 15 7.06 7.35 1.47
C PHE A 15 5.80 6.65 0.99
N GLU A 16 5.25 7.11 -0.11
CA GLU A 16 4.01 6.58 -0.70
C GLU A 16 4.32 5.81 -1.99
N PHE A 17 3.61 4.71 -2.19
CA PHE A 17 3.76 3.83 -3.35
C PHE A 17 2.40 3.37 -3.85
N GLU A 18 2.28 3.20 -5.16
CA GLU A 18 1.05 2.72 -5.79
C GLU A 18 0.86 1.21 -5.55
N ASN A 19 1.93 0.42 -5.65
CA ASN A 19 1.89 -1.04 -5.55
C ASN A 19 2.74 -1.60 -4.41
N LYS A 20 2.45 -2.86 -4.05
CA LYS A 20 3.09 -3.56 -2.93
C LYS A 20 4.53 -3.93 -3.22
N GLU A 21 4.83 -4.35 -4.45
CA GLU A 21 6.15 -4.82 -4.85
C GLU A 21 7.21 -3.72 -4.70
N GLU A 22 6.92 -2.50 -5.17
CA GLU A 22 7.82 -1.35 -5.04
C GLU A 22 8.05 -0.97 -3.57
N ALA A 23 6.97 -0.86 -2.79
CA ALA A 23 7.06 -0.52 -1.38
C ALA A 23 7.88 -1.55 -0.59
N ARG A 24 7.71 -2.85 -0.91
CA ARG A 24 8.47 -3.95 -0.31
C ARG A 24 9.94 -3.89 -0.69
N LYS A 25 10.26 -3.61 -1.95
CA LYS A 25 11.64 -3.50 -2.43
C LYS A 25 12.39 -2.37 -1.71
N GLU A 26 11.74 -1.24 -1.44
CA GLU A 26 12.33 -0.15 -0.66
C GLU A 26 12.41 -0.47 0.84
N TYR A 27 11.40 -1.16 1.40
CA TYR A 27 11.45 -1.65 2.77
C TYR A 27 12.68 -2.55 3.01
N GLU A 28 12.98 -3.48 2.11
CA GLU A 28 14.10 -4.41 2.27
C GLU A 28 15.47 -3.72 2.21
N LYS A 29 15.60 -2.61 1.48
CA LYS A 29 16.82 -1.80 1.40
C LYS A 29 16.99 -0.85 2.59
N MET A 30 15.88 -0.43 3.19
CA MET A 30 15.88 0.61 4.21
C MET A 30 16.33 0.08 5.57
N GLY A 31 17.36 0.69 6.14
CA GLY A 31 17.82 0.38 7.50
C GLY A 31 16.94 0.99 8.60
N GLY A 32 17.18 0.57 9.85
CA GLY A 32 16.56 1.16 11.03
C GLY A 32 15.12 0.72 11.30
N ASN A 33 14.46 1.47 12.19
CA ASN A 33 13.09 1.22 12.64
C ASN A 33 12.11 1.72 11.59
N LYS A 34 11.30 0.83 11.05
CA LYS A 34 10.41 1.13 9.94
C LYS A 34 9.18 0.22 9.96
N VAL A 35 8.09 0.71 9.40
CA VAL A 35 6.82 0.01 9.26
C VAL A 35 6.33 0.20 7.84
N LEU A 36 5.91 -0.90 7.20
CA LEU A 36 5.22 -0.87 5.92
C LEU A 36 3.73 -1.12 6.18
N SER A 37 2.88 -0.20 5.72
CA SER A 37 1.44 -0.25 5.91
C SER A 37 0.70 -0.18 4.57
N GLU A 38 -0.38 -0.92 4.48
CA GLU A 38 -1.34 -0.80 3.37
C GLU A 38 -2.42 0.20 3.76
N VAL A 39 -2.72 1.13 2.85
CA VAL A 39 -3.82 2.08 2.97
C VAL A 39 -4.93 1.62 2.04
N ILE A 40 -6.07 1.28 2.66
CA ILE A 40 -7.28 0.82 2.00
C ILE A 40 -8.35 1.89 2.16
N TYR A 41 -8.88 2.38 1.04
CA TYR A 41 -9.98 3.34 1.04
C TYR A 41 -11.33 2.64 0.97
N PHE A 42 -12.38 3.32 1.42
CA PHE A 42 -13.75 2.82 1.24
C PHE A 42 -14.08 2.57 -0.24
N THR A 43 -13.56 3.42 -1.13
CA THR A 43 -13.73 3.32 -2.59
C THR A 43 -13.09 2.06 -3.18
N ASP A 44 -12.02 1.54 -2.58
CA ASP A 44 -11.35 0.33 -3.08
C ASP A 44 -12.28 -0.89 -3.05
N PHE A 45 -13.21 -0.92 -2.09
CA PHE A 45 -14.25 -1.95 -2.01
C PHE A 45 -15.34 -1.77 -3.06
N ALA A 46 -15.74 -0.52 -3.35
CA ALA A 46 -16.75 -0.24 -4.38
C ALA A 46 -16.25 -0.63 -5.78
N GLU A 47 -14.97 -0.39 -6.07
CA GLU A 47 -14.34 -0.83 -7.32
C GLU A 47 -14.23 -2.37 -7.40
N ALA A 48 -13.89 -3.02 -6.29
CA ALA A 48 -13.84 -4.48 -6.23
C ALA A 48 -15.21 -5.14 -6.46
N ASP A 49 -16.29 -4.53 -5.95
CA ASP A 49 -17.65 -5.03 -6.15
C ASP A 49 -18.11 -4.84 -7.60
N LEU A 50 -17.80 -3.69 -8.23
CA LEU A 50 -18.03 -3.45 -9.67
C LEU A 50 -17.29 -4.45 -10.55
N MET A 51 -16.04 -4.78 -10.22
CA MET A 51 -15.25 -5.76 -10.98
C MET A 51 -15.81 -7.18 -10.87
N LYS A 52 -16.36 -7.57 -9.71
CA LYS A 52 -17.02 -8.87 -9.51
C LYS A 52 -18.33 -8.98 -10.30
N GLU A 53 -19.13 -7.92 -10.33
CA GLU A 53 -20.38 -7.87 -11.11
C GLU A 53 -20.10 -8.00 -12.61
N GLN A 54 -19.08 -7.32 -13.12
CA GLN A 54 -18.67 -7.44 -14.53
C GLN A 54 -18.21 -8.86 -14.84
N GLN A 55 -17.40 -9.48 -13.98
CA GLN A 55 -16.89 -10.84 -14.21
C GLN A 55 -18.00 -11.91 -14.21
N LEU A 56 -19.04 -11.74 -13.37
CA LEU A 56 -20.24 -12.59 -13.36
C LEU A 56 -21.17 -12.36 -14.57
N SER A 57 -21.16 -11.17 -15.16
CA SER A 57 -21.96 -10.85 -16.35
C SER A 57 -21.42 -11.49 -17.64
N PHE A 58 -20.16 -11.91 -17.64
CA PHE A 58 -19.48 -12.56 -18.77
C PHE A 58 -19.31 -14.08 -18.61
N SER A 59 -19.90 -14.68 -17.57
CA SER A 59 -19.92 -16.14 -17.31
C SER A 59 -21.29 -16.74 -17.54
#